data_AF-A0A0Q4X4J6-F1
#
_entry.id   AF-A0A0Q4X4J6-F1
#
_cell.length_a   1.000
_cell.length_b   1.000
_cell.length_c   1.000
_cell.angle_alpha   90.00
_cell.angle_beta   90.00
_cell.angle_gamma   90.00
#
_symmetry.space_group_name_H-M   'P 1'
#
loop_
_entity.id
_entity.type
_entity.pdbx_description
1 polymer ?
#
loop_
_entity_poly.entity_id
_entity_poly.type
_entity_poly.pdbx_seq_one_letter_code
_entity_poly.pdbx_strand_id
1 'polypeptide(L)'
;MGDIGLTIAIAHDWIPAFQGRERVVSESCEAYPEVAIFTLLDFATDDEGRTHFEGITFQTSVMDCLKCELRDAFKETSILVRA
;
A
#
# COMPACT_ATOMS: atom_id res chain seq x y z
N MET A 1 -23.15 -21.49 -3.19
CA MET A 1 -22.63 -21.26 -1.82
C MET A 1 -22.48 -19.75 -1.72
N GLY A 2 -23.40 -19.07 -1.05
CA GLY A 2 -23.42 -17.61 -1.00
C GLY A 2 -22.20 -17.14 -0.22
N ASP A 3 -21.38 -16.33 -0.88
CA ASP A 3 -20.19 -15.74 -0.29
C ASP A 3 -20.64 -14.88 0.90
N ILE A 4 -20.14 -15.16 2.09
CA ILE A 4 -20.30 -14.26 3.22
C ILE A 4 -19.39 -13.10 2.84
N GLY A 5 -19.94 -12.06 2.20
CA GLY A 5 -19.19 -10.98 1.55
C GLY A 5 -18.21 -10.30 2.50
N LEU A 6 -17.04 -10.90 2.67
CA LEU A 6 -15.93 -10.39 3.45
C LEU A 6 -15.15 -9.49 2.49
N THR A 7 -15.31 -8.18 2.67
CA THR A 7 -14.46 -7.20 1.99
C THR A 7 -13.03 -7.41 2.50
N ILE A 8 -12.15 -7.88 1.62
CA ILE A 8 -10.74 -8.08 1.92
C ILE A 8 -10.04 -6.72 1.80
N ALA A 9 -9.14 -6.44 2.73
CA ALA A 9 -8.28 -5.27 2.70
C ALA A 9 -6.84 -5.67 3.01
N ILE A 10 -5.89 -5.07 2.30
CA ILE A 10 -4.46 -5.25 2.55
C ILE A 10 -3.97 -4.01 3.28
N ALA A 11 -3.46 -4.18 4.51
CA ALA A 11 -2.70 -3.15 5.20
C ALA A 11 -1.21 -3.35 4.89
N HIS A 12 -0.60 -2.39 4.22
CA HIS A 12 0.83 -2.32 3.97
C HIS A 12 1.41 -1.07 4.64
N ASP A 13 2.67 -1.10 5.05
CA ASP A 13 3.28 0.01 5.77
C ASP A 13 3.54 1.20 4.85
N TRP A 14 4.31 1.00 3.78
CA TRP A 14 4.51 1.97 2.70
C TRP A 14 4.99 1.26 1.44
N ILE A 15 4.82 1.87 0.27
CA ILE A 15 5.17 1.25 -1.03
C ILE A 15 6.29 2.08 -1.69
N PRO A 16 7.56 1.93 -1.26
CA PRO A 16 8.67 2.81 -1.64
C PRO A 16 9.20 2.57 -3.05
N ALA A 17 9.16 1.32 -3.51
CA ALA A 17 9.61 0.86 -4.82
C ALA A 17 9.07 -0.56 -5.04
N PHE A 18 8.90 -0.99 -6.29
CA PHE A 18 8.43 -2.34 -6.58
C PHE A 18 9.54 -3.37 -6.31
N GLN A 19 9.57 -3.95 -5.11
CA GLN A 19 10.48 -5.01 -4.70
C GLN A 19 9.69 -6.25 -4.24
N GLY A 20 10.34 -7.13 -3.48
CA GLY A 20 9.79 -8.44 -3.12
C GLY A 20 8.48 -8.36 -2.34
N ARG A 21 8.29 -7.36 -1.45
CA ARG A 21 7.06 -7.24 -0.65
C ARG A 21 5.91 -6.69 -1.48
N GLU A 22 6.21 -5.69 -2.29
CA GLU A 22 5.27 -4.99 -3.15
C GLU A 22 4.76 -5.92 -4.27
N ARG A 23 5.62 -6.83 -4.74
CA ARG A 23 5.22 -7.92 -5.65
C ARG A 23 4.16 -8.83 -5.02
N VAL A 24 4.31 -9.22 -3.75
CA VAL A 24 3.31 -10.05 -3.06
C VAL A 24 1.98 -9.29 -2.95
N VAL A 25 2.01 -7.98 -2.69
CA VAL A 25 0.79 -7.15 -2.67
C VAL A 25 0.14 -7.11 -4.05
N SER A 26 0.90 -6.89 -5.11
CA SER A 26 0.40 -6.85 -6.50
C SER A 26 -0.25 -8.19 -6.90
N GLU A 27 0.44 -9.32 -6.68
CA GLU A 27 -0.11 -10.67 -6.94
C GLU A 27 -1.36 -10.96 -6.06
N SER A 28 -1.43 -10.40 -4.85
CA SER A 28 -2.64 -10.49 -4.01
C SER A 28 -3.80 -9.69 -4.57
N CYS A 29 -3.56 -8.51 -5.16
CA CYS A 29 -4.57 -7.71 -5.84
C CYS A 29 -5.12 -8.40 -7.09
N GLU A 30 -4.28 -9.12 -7.83
CA GLU A 30 -4.74 -9.94 -8.96
C GLU A 30 -5.68 -11.07 -8.51
N ALA A 31 -5.40 -11.69 -7.36
CA ALA A 31 -6.25 -12.74 -6.79
C ALA A 31 -7.57 -12.21 -6.20
N TYR A 32 -7.58 -10.95 -5.74
CA TYR A 32 -8.73 -10.30 -5.10
C TYR A 32 -9.01 -8.92 -5.72
N PRO A 33 -9.68 -8.84 -6.88
CA PRO A 33 -9.83 -7.60 -7.64
C PRO A 33 -10.57 -6.46 -6.91
N GLU A 34 -11.37 -6.79 -5.89
CA GLU A 34 -12.10 -5.80 -5.09
C GLU A 34 -11.34 -5.37 -3.82
N VAL A 35 -10.08 -5.79 -3.66
CA VAL A 35 -9.29 -5.46 -2.47
C VAL A 35 -8.91 -3.98 -2.43
N ALA A 36 -9.11 -3.36 -1.26
CA ALA A 36 -8.57 -2.04 -0.99
C ALA A 36 -7.19 -2.15 -0.34
N ILE A 37 -6.23 -1.32 -0.76
CA ILE A 37 -4.93 -1.19 -0.10
C ILE A 37 -4.99 -0.02 0.87
N PHE A 38 -4.64 -0.26 2.12
CA PHE A 38 -4.40 0.76 3.14
C PHE A 38 -2.90 0.87 3.36
N THR A 39 -2.36 2.07 3.21
CA THR A 39 -0.93 2.35 3.41
C THR A 39 -0.71 3.57 4.30
N LEU A 40 0.37 3.59 5.09
CA LEU A 40 0.67 4.80 5.87
C LEU A 40 1.15 5.92 4.95
N LEU A 41 2.00 5.58 3.99
CA LEU A 41 2.58 6.49 3.01
C LEU A 41 2.53 5.87 1.61
N ASP A 42 2.17 6.68 0.63
CA ASP A 42 2.16 6.28 -0.76
C ASP A 42 3.37 6.90 -1.48
N PHE A 43 4.37 6.06 -1.74
CA PHE A 43 5.55 6.41 -2.52
C PHE A 43 5.51 5.82 -3.93
N ALA A 44 4.47 5.07 -4.29
CA ALA A 44 4.27 4.50 -5.62
C ALA A 44 3.72 5.57 -6.59
N THR A 45 4.19 6.81 -6.48
CA THR A 45 3.66 7.94 -7.26
C THR A 45 4.25 8.04 -8.65
N ASP A 46 5.27 7.26 -8.97
CA ASP A 46 5.81 7.17 -10.33
C ASP A 46 5.03 6.18 -11.20
N ASP A 47 5.18 6.34 -12.52
CA ASP A 47 4.45 5.53 -13.51
C ASP A 47 4.83 4.04 -13.41
N GLU A 48 6.07 3.73 -13.02
CA GLU A 48 6.57 2.35 -12.86
C GLU A 48 5.86 1.64 -11.70
N GLY A 49 5.79 2.28 -10.52
CA GLY A 49 5.07 1.75 -9.36
C GLY A 49 3.57 1.60 -9.62
N ARG A 50 2.94 2.57 -10.28
CA ARG A 50 1.48 2.52 -10.57
C ARG A 50 1.07 1.44 -11.55
N THR A 51 1.94 1.09 -12.51
CA THR A 51 1.64 0.04 -13.49
C THR A 51 1.34 -1.30 -12.82
N HIS A 52 1.94 -1.59 -11.66
CA HIS A 52 1.72 -2.83 -10.92
C HIS A 52 0.43 -2.87 -10.08
N PHE A 53 -0.27 -1.74 -9.97
CA PHE A 53 -1.48 -1.60 -9.17
C PHE A 53 -2.61 -0.90 -9.95
N GLU A 54 -2.64 -1.10 -11.27
CA GLU A 54 -3.66 -0.51 -12.13
C GLU A 54 -5.07 -0.91 -11.67
N GLY A 55 -5.96 0.07 -11.53
CA GLY A 55 -7.34 -0.15 -11.07
C GLY A 55 -7.51 -0.36 -9.56
N ILE A 56 -6.42 -0.42 -8.78
CA ILE A 56 -6.48 -0.59 -7.33
C ILE A 56 -6.58 0.76 -6.63
N THR A 57 -7.49 0.85 -5.65
CA THR A 57 -7.67 2.06 -4.83
C THR A 57 -6.75 2.01 -3.61
N PHE A 58 -5.94 3.06 -3.45
CA PHE A 58 -5.07 3.26 -2.30
C PHE A 58 -5.74 4.20 -1.31
N GLN A 59 -5.78 3.80 -0.05
CA GLN A 59 -6.18 4.66 1.06
C GLN A 59 -4.95 4.96 1.91
N THR A 60 -4.56 6.23 1.94
CA THR A 60 -3.40 6.68 2.70
C THR A 60 -3.79 7.20 4.07
N SER A 61 -2.86 7.11 5.02
CA SER A 61 -3.04 7.73 6.33
C SER A 61 -2.82 9.25 6.26
N VAL A 62 -3.19 9.96 7.33
CA VAL A 62 -2.89 11.39 7.50
C VAL A 62 -1.38 11.70 7.48
N MET A 63 -0.52 10.70 7.66
CA MET A 63 0.93 10.87 7.58
C MET A 63 1.40 11.16 6.14
N ASP A 64 0.61 10.80 5.13
CA ASP A 64 0.95 11.05 3.73
C ASP A 64 0.91 12.55 3.37
N CYS A 65 0.28 13.37 4.22
CA CYS A 65 0.27 14.83 4.13
C CYS A 65 1.51 15.49 4.78
N LEU A 66 2.44 14.74 5.36
CA LEU A 66 3.66 15.29 5.93
C LEU A 66 4.56 15.88 4.83
N LYS A 67 5.43 16.82 5.21
CA LYS A 67 6.43 17.39 4.29
C LYS A 67 7.31 16.29 3.71
N CYS A 68 7.74 16.44 2.45
CA CYS A 68 8.54 15.44 1.75
C CYS A 68 9.75 14.95 2.56
N GLU A 69 10.50 15.85 3.18
CA GLU A 69 11.66 15.52 4.03
C GLU A 69 11.31 14.58 5.19
N LEU A 70 10.13 14.78 5.81
CA LEU A 70 9.66 13.92 6.89
C LEU A 70 9.14 12.58 6.35
N ARG A 71 8.50 12.57 5.17
CA ARG A 71 8.06 11.35 4.51
C ARG A 71 9.26 10.49 4.10
N ASP A 72 10.28 11.08 3.48
CA ASP A 72 11.48 10.35 3.04
C ASP A 72 12.23 9.69 4.21
N ALA A 73 12.18 10.27 5.41
CA ALA A 73 12.74 9.65 6.60
C ALA A 73 12.08 8.29 6.94
N PHE A 74 10.82 8.05 6.55
CA PHE A 74 10.15 6.76 6.75
C PHE A 74 10.63 5.66 5.79
N LYS A 75 11.23 6.00 4.64
CA LYS A 75 11.80 4.98 3.74
C LYS A 75 12.94 4.21 4.40
N GLU A 76 13.67 4.89 5.29
CA GLU A 76 14.90 4.40 5.93
C GLU A 76 14.67 3.97 7.39
N THR A 77 13.46 4.14 7.94
CA THR A 77 13.18 3.92 9.36
C THR A 77 12.02 2.95 9.58
N SER A 78 12.17 2.03 10.52
CA SER A 78 11.08 1.16 10.95
C SER A 78 10.09 1.93 11.83
N ILE A 79 8.79 1.75 11.60
CA ILE A 79 7.76 2.30 12.50
C ILE A 79 7.62 1.37 13.70
N LEU A 80 7.92 1.90 14.89
CA LEU A 80 7.63 1.22 16.14
C LEU A 80 6.18 1.50 16.53
N VAL A 81 5.29 0.53 16.35
CA VAL A 81 3.92 0.58 16.87
C VAL A 81 3.91 0.02 18.29
N ARG A 82 3.49 0.81 19.27
CA ARG A 82 3.22 0.33 20.63
C ARG A 82 1.73 0.00 20.73
N ALA A 83 1.43 -1.28 20.91
CA ALA A 83 0.09 -1.79 21.24
C ALA A 83 -0.20 -1.66 22.73
#